data_AF-B4VR01-F1
#
_entry.id   AF-B4VR01-F1
#
_cell.length_a   1.000
_cell.length_b   1.000
_cell.length_c   1.000
_cell.angle_alpha   90.00
_cell.angle_beta   90.00
_cell.angle_gamma   90.00
#
_symmetry.space_group_name_H-M   'P 1'
#
loop_
_entity.id
_entity.type
_entity.pdbx_description
1 polymer ?
#
loop_
_entity_poly.entity_id
_entity_poly.type
_entity_poly.pdbx_seq_one_letter_code
_entity_poly.pdbx_strand_id
1 'polypeptide(L)'
;MQQAKSSKARYSKGFIFENCHNLNRIAISLKATHIFQVEMKSVHIDGSSISVEGEYETKEKSSETIEGKDQEVEPEMKAIEIVHGYSRDKRPDLKQFIIDMIVTGDGDVPLYLKVDSGNVDDKSVFVERLKEFKKQWTFSGIYVGDSALYTADNLSAMRGMKWITRVPLSVKEAKNKIVEIEDNEWEESQIKGYKMAERESEYGGIKQRWVVVESEARKKARIKQIDKHIEKQEEKAQASVRKIYRQLFACKDDAEKAIKTLSNSWKYHQIKEIECREKRVKQTVEKRQKNFYQISGQVERRESVIEAEKIKAGRFILATNILYKNEASNQEILEEYKGQQSNERGFRFIKDPLFFTSSVFVKNPQRVEAIAMIMGLCLLVYNLAQRKLRQELAAANEAVKNQVKKLTGRPTMRWIFQMFQAVHLVTVEGEKYVNNLTSERQHILKHLGKYCREYYLIIEDG
;
A
#
# COMPACT_ATOMS: atom_id res chain seq x y z
N MET A 1 23.10 -4.32 41.45
CA MET A 1 22.61 -4.03 42.81
C MET A 1 22.97 -2.58 43.11
N GLN A 2 22.01 -1.77 43.59
CA GLN A 2 22.07 -0.30 43.82
C GLN A 2 22.28 0.52 42.53
N GLN A 3 21.31 1.27 41.99
CA GLN A 3 20.40 2.21 42.63
C GLN A 3 18.99 2.10 42.03
N ALA A 4 18.04 1.61 42.83
CA ALA A 4 16.62 1.75 42.60
C ALA A 4 16.02 2.36 43.86
N LYS A 5 15.68 3.65 43.83
CA LYS A 5 14.67 4.30 44.67
C LYS A 5 14.52 5.77 44.28
N SER A 6 13.26 6.21 44.25
CA SER A 6 12.79 7.60 44.21
C SER A 6 12.60 8.26 42.83
N SER A 7 11.49 7.93 42.17
CA SER A 7 10.57 8.96 41.67
C SER A 7 9.13 8.44 41.74
N LYS A 8 8.41 8.82 42.80
CA LYS A 8 6.94 8.71 42.83
C LYS A 8 6.38 9.84 41.98
N ALA A 9 6.34 9.65 40.66
CA ALA A 9 5.45 10.44 39.81
C ALA A 9 4.02 9.89 40.00
N ARG A 10 3.08 10.74 40.40
CA ARG A 10 1.65 10.42 40.35
C ARG A 10 1.28 10.29 38.88
N TYR A 11 1.26 9.05 38.38
CA TYR A 11 0.77 8.74 37.04
C TYR A 11 -0.77 8.74 37.07
N SER A 12 -1.38 9.65 36.33
CA SER A 12 -2.82 9.63 36.05
C SER A 12 -3.16 8.35 35.26
N LYS A 13 -4.02 7.51 35.83
CA LYS A 13 -4.37 6.17 35.33
C LYS A 13 -4.93 6.13 33.89
N GLY A 14 -5.49 7.23 33.37
CA GLY A 14 -5.99 7.30 31.99
C GLY A 14 -4.93 7.28 30.89
N PHE A 15 -3.66 7.58 31.21
CA PHE A 15 -2.58 7.63 30.20
C PHE A 15 -1.89 6.26 29.96
N ILE A 16 -2.25 5.25 30.77
CA ILE A 16 -1.53 3.97 30.82
C ILE A 16 -2.06 2.97 29.78
N PHE A 17 -3.34 3.01 29.44
CA PHE A 17 -3.94 1.93 28.64
C PHE A 17 -3.94 2.15 27.12
N GLU A 18 -4.04 3.39 26.61
CA GLU A 18 -3.87 3.66 25.16
C GLU A 18 -2.48 3.27 24.65
N ASN A 19 -1.47 3.33 25.53
CA ASN A 19 -0.07 3.12 25.21
C ASN A 19 0.45 1.71 25.54
N CYS A 20 -0.12 0.98 26.51
CA CYS A 20 0.44 -0.29 26.96
C CYS A 20 0.40 -1.42 25.91
N HIS A 21 -0.64 -1.47 25.07
CA HIS A 21 -0.79 -2.52 24.04
C HIS A 21 0.28 -2.42 22.95
N ASN A 22 0.59 -1.19 22.51
CA ASN A 22 1.61 -0.96 21.48
C ASN A 22 3.03 -1.02 22.07
N LEU A 23 3.27 -0.48 23.28
CA LEU A 23 4.58 -0.52 23.94
C LEU A 23 5.07 -1.95 24.19
N ASN A 24 4.21 -2.83 24.72
CA ASN A 24 4.58 -4.23 24.94
C ASN A 24 4.87 -4.96 23.61
N ARG A 25 4.14 -4.63 22.54
CA ARG A 25 4.39 -5.26 21.23
C ARG A 25 5.70 -4.81 20.61
N ILE A 26 6.00 -3.50 20.59
CA ILE A 26 7.29 -3.03 20.06
C ILE A 26 8.44 -3.70 20.83
N ALA A 27 8.35 -3.78 22.16
CA ALA A 27 9.37 -4.46 22.96
C ALA A 27 9.53 -5.94 22.57
N ILE A 28 8.43 -6.68 22.37
CA ILE A 28 8.46 -8.08 21.89
C ILE A 28 9.09 -8.17 20.50
N SER A 29 8.62 -7.34 19.55
CA SER A 29 9.14 -7.32 18.19
C SER A 29 10.63 -6.99 18.15
N LEU A 30 11.09 -5.99 18.92
CA LEU A 30 12.51 -5.61 19.01
C LEU A 30 13.38 -6.69 19.65
N LYS A 31 12.87 -7.36 20.69
CA LYS A 31 13.57 -8.50 21.27
C LYS A 31 13.69 -9.63 20.25
N ALA A 32 12.63 -9.88 19.49
CA ALA A 32 12.62 -10.89 18.45
C ALA A 32 13.57 -10.53 17.29
N THR A 33 13.58 -9.27 16.81
CA THR A 33 14.51 -8.84 15.77
C THR A 33 15.96 -9.04 16.17
N HIS A 34 16.30 -8.77 17.43
CA HIS A 34 17.64 -9.06 17.97
C HIS A 34 17.95 -10.56 17.97
N ILE A 35 17.06 -11.41 18.47
CA ILE A 35 17.26 -12.87 18.53
C ILE A 35 17.45 -13.48 17.13
N PHE A 36 16.66 -13.02 16.16
CA PHE A 36 16.66 -13.53 14.78
C PHE A 36 17.56 -12.73 13.84
N GLN A 37 18.40 -11.84 14.39
CA GLN A 37 19.39 -11.04 13.65
C GLN A 37 18.78 -10.32 12.44
N VAL A 38 17.64 -9.66 12.64
CA VAL A 38 16.95 -8.89 11.59
C VAL A 38 17.65 -7.55 11.43
N GLU A 39 18.00 -7.20 10.20
CA GLU A 39 18.66 -5.92 9.92
C GLU A 39 17.68 -4.75 10.07
N MET A 40 18.12 -3.70 10.76
CA MET A 40 17.33 -2.50 11.04
C MET A 40 17.82 -1.29 10.24
N LYS A 41 18.09 -1.48 8.94
CA LYS A 41 18.53 -0.40 8.03
C LYS A 41 17.37 0.54 7.69
N SER A 42 16.20 -0.01 7.45
CA SER A 42 14.99 0.71 7.05
C SER A 42 13.74 0.10 7.70
N VAL A 43 12.70 0.92 7.79
CA VAL A 43 11.35 0.49 8.15
C VAL A 43 10.35 1.00 7.13
N HIS A 44 9.36 0.17 6.82
CA HIS A 44 8.38 0.44 5.79
C HIS A 44 7.02 0.65 6.44
N ILE A 45 6.43 1.83 6.26
CA ILE A 45 5.06 2.13 6.67
C ILE A 45 4.10 1.97 5.50
N ASP A 46 2.98 1.31 5.76
CA ASP A 46 1.86 1.20 4.83
C ASP A 46 0.57 0.93 5.60
N GLY A 47 -0.56 1.19 4.96
CA GLY A 47 -1.89 1.02 5.55
C GLY A 47 -2.78 0.14 4.66
N SER A 48 -3.75 -0.55 5.25
CA SER A 48 -4.78 -1.27 4.50
C SER A 48 -6.15 -1.22 5.14
N SER A 49 -7.20 -1.12 4.33
CA SER A 49 -8.58 -1.25 4.81
C SER A 49 -8.98 -2.72 4.93
N ILE A 50 -9.70 -3.10 5.98
CA ILE A 50 -10.33 -4.42 6.12
C ILE A 50 -11.84 -4.24 6.18
N SER A 51 -12.54 -4.90 5.26
CA SER A 51 -14.01 -4.87 5.20
C SER A 51 -14.61 -5.83 6.23
N VAL A 52 -15.75 -5.43 6.81
CA VAL A 52 -16.49 -6.22 7.78
C VAL A 52 -17.99 -6.22 7.46
N GLU A 53 -18.67 -7.27 7.90
CA GLU A 53 -20.10 -7.44 7.78
C GLU A 53 -20.77 -7.22 9.15
N GLY A 54 -21.95 -6.61 9.15
CA GLY A 54 -22.71 -6.31 10.36
C GLY A 54 -23.14 -4.86 10.44
N GLU A 55 -24.17 -4.59 11.24
CA GLU A 55 -24.75 -3.26 11.33
C GLU A 55 -23.88 -2.27 12.11
N TYR A 56 -23.03 -2.73 13.05
CA TYR A 56 -22.18 -1.90 13.92
C TYR A 56 -22.85 -0.56 14.27
N GLU A 57 -23.81 -0.59 15.18
CA GLU A 57 -24.53 0.61 15.63
C GLU A 57 -23.51 1.63 16.13
N THR A 58 -23.36 2.72 15.39
CA THR A 58 -22.77 3.93 15.93
C THR A 58 -23.74 4.39 17.00
N LYS A 59 -23.32 4.37 18.27
CA LYS A 59 -24.02 5.16 19.28
C LYS A 59 -24.00 6.59 18.75
N GLU A 60 -25.10 7.03 18.14
CA GLU A 60 -25.39 8.45 18.06
C GLU A 60 -25.19 8.96 19.48
N LYS A 61 -24.54 10.11 19.63
CA LYS A 61 -24.39 10.76 20.94
C LYS A 61 -25.80 11.08 21.45
N SER A 62 -26.48 10.11 22.03
CA SER A 62 -27.66 10.33 22.83
C SER A 62 -27.16 11.15 24.00
N SER A 63 -27.51 12.43 23.94
CA SER A 63 -27.40 13.35 25.05
C SER A 63 -28.47 12.94 26.05
N GLU A 64 -28.35 11.75 26.63
CA GLU A 64 -29.11 11.38 27.81
C GLU A 64 -28.23 11.68 29.00
N THR A 65 -28.48 12.87 29.55
CA THR A 65 -28.05 13.29 30.87
C THR A 65 -28.62 12.29 31.88
N ILE A 66 -27.85 11.25 32.21
CA ILE A 66 -28.11 10.44 33.40
C ILE A 66 -27.64 11.27 34.59
N GLU A 67 -28.56 12.05 35.14
CA GLU A 67 -28.38 12.63 36.47
C GLU A 67 -28.30 11.50 37.49
N GLY A 68 -27.17 11.43 38.21
CA GLY A 68 -27.08 10.72 39.47
C GLY A 68 -26.29 9.41 39.43
N LYS A 69 -24.96 9.52 39.55
CA LYS A 69 -24.16 9.05 40.70
C LYS A 69 -22.68 9.14 40.34
N ASP A 70 -21.93 9.84 41.19
CA ASP A 70 -20.47 9.90 41.17
C ASP A 70 -19.87 8.49 41.33
N GLN A 71 -19.66 7.83 40.20
CA GLN A 71 -18.60 6.85 40.06
C GLN A 71 -17.57 7.49 39.14
N GLU A 72 -16.31 7.55 39.57
CA GLU A 72 -15.18 7.87 38.70
C GLU A 72 -15.19 6.87 37.53
N VAL A 73 -15.86 7.21 36.44
CA VAL A 73 -15.82 6.45 35.21
C VAL A 73 -14.41 6.62 34.67
N GLU A 74 -13.62 5.54 34.70
CA GLU A 74 -12.36 5.47 33.94
C GLU A 74 -12.65 5.99 32.52
N PRO A 75 -11.80 6.83 31.90
CA PRO A 75 -12.05 7.30 30.56
C PRO A 75 -12.15 6.06 29.66
N GLU A 76 -13.38 5.72 29.23
CA GLU A 76 -13.63 4.60 28.33
C GLU A 76 -12.73 4.82 27.11
N MET A 77 -11.85 3.85 26.84
CA MET A 77 -11.06 3.83 25.61
C MET A 77 -11.99 4.13 24.44
N LYS A 78 -11.73 5.22 23.74
CA LYS A 78 -12.54 5.60 22.59
C LYS A 78 -12.25 4.61 21.47
N ALA A 79 -13.10 3.59 21.37
CA ALA A 79 -12.95 2.52 20.40
C ALA A 79 -13.04 3.07 18.97
N ILE A 80 -12.41 2.37 18.04
CA ILE A 80 -12.50 2.69 16.61
C ILE A 80 -13.97 2.69 16.13
N GLU A 81 -14.24 3.50 15.12
CA GLU A 81 -15.53 3.52 14.46
C GLU A 81 -15.48 2.62 13.22
N ILE A 82 -16.34 1.60 13.21
CA ILE A 82 -16.50 0.69 12.08
C ILE A 82 -17.51 1.31 11.11
N VAL A 83 -16.98 2.03 10.12
CA VAL A 83 -17.75 2.89 9.20
C VAL A 83 -17.29 2.71 7.76
N HIS A 84 -18.07 3.22 6.81
CA HIS A 84 -17.69 3.24 5.41
C HIS A 84 -16.52 4.20 5.17
N GLY A 85 -15.72 3.89 4.15
CA GLY A 85 -14.62 4.72 3.70
C GLY A 85 -14.06 4.23 2.36
N TYR A 86 -12.84 4.66 2.03
CA TYR A 86 -12.18 4.20 0.82
C TYR A 86 -11.78 2.72 0.91
N SER A 87 -12.42 1.86 0.11
CA SER A 87 -12.17 0.42 0.13
C SER A 87 -11.06 0.00 -0.83
N ARG A 88 -9.92 -0.44 -0.27
CA ARG A 88 -8.80 -1.02 -1.05
C ARG A 88 -9.13 -2.40 -1.63
N ASP A 89 -10.13 -3.08 -1.08
CA ASP A 89 -10.60 -4.40 -1.54
C ASP A 89 -11.76 -4.30 -2.54
N LYS A 90 -12.08 -3.08 -3.01
CA LYS A 90 -13.17 -2.79 -3.97
C LYS A 90 -14.56 -3.22 -3.48
N ARG A 91 -14.78 -3.11 -2.17
CA ARG A 91 -16.06 -3.34 -1.49
C ARG A 91 -16.54 -2.07 -0.77
N PRO A 92 -16.84 -0.98 -1.51
CA PRO A 92 -17.31 0.27 -0.91
C PRO A 92 -18.70 0.14 -0.26
N ASP A 93 -19.41 -0.96 -0.54
CA ASP A 93 -20.68 -1.33 0.07
C ASP A 93 -20.54 -1.75 1.54
N LEU A 94 -19.36 -2.23 1.94
CA LEU A 94 -19.11 -2.72 3.30
C LEU A 94 -18.52 -1.63 4.20
N LYS A 95 -18.84 -1.73 5.50
CA LYS A 95 -18.12 -1.01 6.55
C LYS A 95 -16.70 -1.56 6.66
N GLN A 96 -15.79 -0.75 7.17
CA GLN A 96 -14.39 -1.13 7.27
C GLN A 96 -13.70 -0.51 8.48
N PHE A 97 -12.49 -0.98 8.72
CA PHE A 97 -11.52 -0.36 9.60
C PHE A 97 -10.16 -0.35 8.91
N ILE A 98 -9.25 0.51 9.37
CA ILE A 98 -7.91 0.65 8.80
C ILE A 98 -6.91 -0.07 9.71
N ILE A 99 -5.95 -0.76 9.11
CA ILE A 99 -4.76 -1.26 9.77
C ILE A 99 -3.54 -0.57 9.17
N ASP A 100 -2.81 0.16 10.00
CA ASP A 100 -1.50 0.71 9.68
C ASP A 100 -0.41 -0.17 10.26
N MET A 101 0.65 -0.42 9.50
CA MET A 101 1.78 -1.23 9.94
C MET A 101 3.11 -0.59 9.64
N ILE A 102 4.07 -0.80 10.55
CA ILE A 102 5.50 -0.54 10.31
C ILE A 102 6.23 -1.86 10.43
N VAL A 103 6.93 -2.25 9.37
CA VAL A 103 7.73 -3.48 9.31
C VAL A 103 9.18 -3.16 8.98
N THR A 104 10.09 -4.10 9.24
CA THR A 104 11.50 -4.00 8.83
C THR A 104 11.65 -4.15 7.31
N GLY A 105 12.62 -3.45 6.72
CA GLY A 105 13.02 -3.69 5.33
C GLY A 105 13.61 -5.09 5.10
N ASP A 106 14.24 -5.66 6.13
CA ASP A 106 14.70 -7.05 6.12
C ASP A 106 13.60 -8.01 6.61
N GLY A 107 13.01 -8.77 5.69
CA GLY A 107 12.11 -9.88 6.02
C GLY A 107 10.71 -9.50 6.48
N ASP A 108 10.31 -8.24 6.34
CA ASP A 108 8.96 -7.71 6.62
C ASP A 108 8.50 -7.96 8.07
N VAL A 109 9.42 -7.95 9.03
CA VAL A 109 9.11 -8.29 10.41
C VAL A 109 8.29 -7.14 11.02
N PRO A 110 7.04 -7.37 11.46
CA PRO A 110 6.19 -6.31 11.96
C PRO A 110 6.67 -5.81 13.33
N LEU A 111 6.91 -4.50 13.39
CA LEU A 111 7.34 -3.80 14.60
C LEU A 111 6.17 -3.08 15.27
N TYR A 112 5.33 -2.47 14.45
CA TYR A 112 4.17 -1.70 14.89
C TYR A 112 2.96 -2.01 14.02
N LEU A 113 1.79 -1.99 14.64
CA LEU A 113 0.48 -2.16 14.05
C LEU A 113 -0.50 -1.28 14.82
N LYS A 114 -1.32 -0.52 14.11
CA LYS A 114 -2.39 0.27 14.70
C LYS A 114 -3.67 0.04 13.92
N VAL A 115 -4.77 0.06 14.65
CA VAL A 115 -6.11 -0.05 14.10
C VAL A 115 -6.77 1.29 14.25
N ASP A 116 -7.45 1.74 13.19
CA ASP A 116 -8.12 3.02 13.11
C ASP A 116 -9.52 2.88 12.48
N SER A 117 -10.33 3.92 12.65
CA SER A 117 -11.67 3.99 12.07
C SER A 117 -11.65 3.90 10.53
N GLY A 118 -12.71 3.35 9.94
CA GLY A 118 -12.76 3.03 8.50
C GLY A 118 -12.66 4.20 7.52
N ASN A 119 -12.81 5.43 8.00
CA ASN A 119 -12.81 6.68 7.23
C ASN A 119 -11.51 7.49 7.36
N VAL A 120 -10.50 6.96 8.06
CA VAL A 120 -9.20 7.62 8.22
C VAL A 120 -8.40 7.59 6.92
N ASP A 121 -7.77 8.72 6.59
CA ASP A 121 -6.91 8.87 5.40
C ASP A 121 -5.43 8.76 5.77
N ASP A 122 -4.69 7.86 5.11
CA ASP A 122 -3.26 7.59 5.35
C ASP A 122 -2.41 8.87 5.40
N LYS A 123 -2.70 9.86 4.55
CA LYS A 123 -1.94 11.13 4.50
C LYS A 123 -2.00 11.89 5.82
N SER A 124 -3.11 11.76 6.55
CA SER A 124 -3.34 12.47 7.80
C SER A 124 -2.67 11.78 9.00
N VAL A 125 -2.51 10.45 8.96
CA VAL A 125 -2.10 9.68 10.14
C VAL A 125 -0.68 9.11 10.07
N PHE A 126 -0.12 8.84 8.89
CA PHE A 126 1.18 8.14 8.81
C PHE A 126 2.30 8.85 9.57
N VAL A 127 2.38 10.18 9.49
CA VAL A 127 3.41 10.94 10.23
C VAL A 127 3.20 10.87 11.74
N GLU A 128 1.95 10.86 12.19
CA GLU A 128 1.62 10.63 13.59
C GLU A 128 2.08 9.23 14.03
N ARG A 129 1.79 8.19 13.24
CA ARG A 129 2.25 6.81 13.50
C ARG A 129 3.77 6.72 13.58
N LEU A 130 4.49 7.38 12.67
CA LEU A 130 5.95 7.43 12.72
C LEU A 130 6.47 8.15 13.97
N LYS A 131 5.81 9.23 14.39
CA LYS A 131 6.15 9.94 15.64
C LYS A 131 5.86 9.08 16.87
N GLU A 132 4.72 8.39 16.92
CA GLU A 132 4.37 7.45 17.99
C GLU A 132 5.40 6.32 18.08
N PHE A 133 5.75 5.72 16.94
CA PHE A 133 6.78 4.70 16.85
C PHE A 133 8.12 5.21 17.37
N LYS A 134 8.54 6.41 16.96
CA LYS A 134 9.80 7.03 17.40
C LYS A 134 9.82 7.38 18.89
N LYS A 135 8.67 7.74 19.48
CA LYS A 135 8.53 7.96 20.93
C LYS A 135 8.78 6.67 21.72
N GLN A 136 8.37 5.53 21.17
CA GLN A 136 8.53 4.22 21.83
C GLN A 136 9.90 3.59 21.56
N TRP A 137 10.54 3.92 20.43
CA TRP A 137 11.87 3.41 20.10
C TRP A 137 12.69 4.42 19.27
N THR A 138 13.95 4.62 19.68
CA THR A 138 14.88 5.48 18.93
C THR A 138 15.41 4.72 17.71
N PHE A 139 14.75 4.91 16.57
CA PHE A 139 15.19 4.41 15.28
C PHE A 139 15.95 5.48 14.49
N SER A 140 17.13 5.12 13.98
CA SER A 140 18.01 6.00 13.21
C SER A 140 18.13 5.64 11.73
N GLY A 141 17.43 4.59 11.29
CA GLY A 141 17.43 4.16 9.89
C GLY A 141 16.46 4.96 9.01
N ILE A 142 16.15 4.40 7.85
CA ILE A 142 15.35 5.07 6.81
C ILE A 142 13.87 4.67 6.92
N TYR A 143 12.99 5.66 6.98
CA TYR A 143 11.54 5.48 6.89
C TYR A 143 11.09 5.49 5.44
N VAL A 144 10.56 4.37 4.96
CA VAL A 144 10.06 4.25 3.58
C VAL A 144 8.55 4.22 3.62
N GLY A 145 7.90 5.01 2.77
CA GLY A 145 6.46 4.97 2.63
C GLY A 145 5.99 5.32 1.22
N ASP A 146 4.70 5.13 0.99
CA ASP A 146 4.09 5.39 -0.30
C ASP A 146 3.93 6.90 -0.53
N SER A 147 3.24 7.27 -1.61
CA SER A 147 3.03 8.68 -1.95
C SER A 147 2.13 9.46 -0.98
N ALA A 148 1.44 8.79 -0.04
CA ALA A 148 0.65 9.47 0.98
C ALA A 148 1.54 10.26 1.97
N LEU A 149 2.79 9.84 2.16
CA LEU A 149 3.77 10.60 2.94
C LEU A 149 4.18 11.93 2.27
N TYR A 150 4.02 12.07 0.95
CA TYR A 150 4.55 13.21 0.20
C TYR A 150 3.57 14.40 0.19
N THR A 151 3.40 15.04 1.36
CA THR A 151 2.72 16.34 1.50
C THR A 151 3.65 17.35 2.17
N ALA A 152 3.48 18.65 1.91
CA ALA A 152 4.36 19.67 2.47
C ALA A 152 4.41 19.61 4.01
N ASP A 153 3.25 19.44 4.65
CA ASP A 153 3.13 19.33 6.11
C ASP A 153 3.80 18.06 6.65
N ASN A 154 3.59 16.92 5.98
CA ASN A 154 4.20 15.65 6.40
C ASN A 154 5.72 15.69 6.31
N LEU A 155 6.25 16.19 5.19
CA LEU A 155 7.69 16.31 5.01
C LEU A 155 8.29 17.25 6.06
N SER A 156 7.64 18.41 6.32
CA SER A 156 8.04 19.34 7.38
C SER A 156 8.07 18.68 8.76
N ALA A 157 7.06 17.91 9.09
CA ALA A 157 6.97 17.17 10.35
C ALA A 157 7.99 16.03 10.48
N MET A 158 8.55 15.55 9.36
CA MET A 158 9.59 14.50 9.30
C MET A 158 11.01 15.05 9.11
N ARG A 159 11.26 16.36 9.26
CA ARG A 159 12.62 16.97 9.10
C ARG A 159 13.73 16.26 9.89
N GLY A 160 13.41 15.74 11.08
CA GLY A 160 14.33 14.99 11.94
C GLY A 160 14.37 13.48 11.71
N MET A 161 13.90 13.00 10.56
CA MET A 161 13.85 11.59 10.16
C MET A 161 14.47 11.44 8.77
N LYS A 162 15.17 10.32 8.51
CA LYS A 162 15.61 9.98 7.15
C LYS A 162 14.48 9.26 6.43
N TRP A 163 14.08 9.70 5.24
CA TRP A 163 12.91 9.12 4.57
C TRP A 163 13.10 8.87 3.08
N ILE A 164 12.33 7.93 2.55
CA ILE A 164 12.14 7.68 1.11
C ILE A 164 10.63 7.60 0.85
N THR A 165 10.13 8.39 -0.09
CA THR A 165 8.72 8.32 -0.51
C THR A 165 8.56 8.63 -2.00
N ARG A 166 7.48 8.14 -2.59
CA ARG A 166 7.15 8.38 -3.99
C ARG A 166 6.55 9.77 -4.17
N VAL A 167 7.08 10.53 -5.13
CA VAL A 167 6.51 11.83 -5.51
C VAL A 167 5.30 11.63 -6.43
N PRO A 168 4.11 12.15 -6.08
CA PRO A 168 2.95 12.14 -6.96
C PRO A 168 3.19 13.01 -8.20
N LEU A 169 2.80 12.50 -9.38
CA LEU A 169 2.83 13.30 -10.63
C LEU A 169 1.73 14.37 -10.68
N SER A 170 0.97 14.59 -9.60
CA SER A 170 0.14 15.78 -9.44
C SER A 170 0.97 17.02 -9.10
N VAL A 171 2.16 16.86 -8.51
CA VAL A 171 3.09 17.94 -8.21
C VAL A 171 3.62 18.54 -9.52
N LYS A 172 3.50 19.86 -9.69
CA LYS A 172 3.84 20.55 -10.95
C LYS A 172 5.30 20.33 -11.34
N GLU A 173 6.22 20.51 -10.40
CA GLU A 173 7.66 20.30 -10.60
C GLU A 173 7.96 18.86 -11.06
N ALA A 174 7.31 17.87 -10.47
CA ALA A 174 7.46 16.46 -10.83
C ALA A 174 7.02 16.16 -12.27
N LYS A 175 6.00 16.86 -12.79
CA LYS A 175 5.54 16.69 -14.18
C LYS A 175 6.57 17.12 -15.22
N ASN A 176 7.41 18.09 -14.88
CA ASN A 176 8.42 18.65 -15.77
C ASN A 176 9.72 17.86 -15.67
N LYS A 177 10.23 17.68 -14.44
CA LYS A 177 11.51 16.99 -14.19
C LYS A 177 11.53 15.51 -14.58
N ILE A 178 10.36 14.85 -14.65
CA ILE A 178 10.28 13.44 -15.08
C ILE A 178 10.52 13.23 -16.59
N VAL A 179 10.34 14.27 -17.40
CA VAL A 179 10.56 14.21 -18.86
C VAL A 179 11.87 14.84 -19.30
N GLU A 180 12.34 15.85 -18.57
CA GLU A 180 13.59 16.57 -18.81
C GLU A 180 14.80 15.74 -18.32
N ILE A 181 15.08 14.62 -18.99
CA ILE A 181 16.24 13.76 -18.71
C ILE A 181 16.90 13.36 -20.02
N GLU A 182 18.15 13.76 -20.19
CA GLU A 182 18.97 13.41 -21.35
C GLU A 182 19.42 11.94 -21.28
N ASP A 183 19.73 11.33 -22.43
CA ASP A 183 20.04 9.89 -22.49
C ASP A 183 21.34 9.53 -21.73
N ASN A 184 22.29 10.46 -21.64
CA ASN A 184 23.56 10.32 -20.91
C ASN A 184 23.42 10.43 -19.38
N GLU A 185 22.32 10.96 -18.86
CA GLU A 185 22.07 11.12 -17.42
C GLU A 185 21.50 9.85 -16.78
N TRP A 186 21.14 8.85 -17.59
CA TRP A 186 20.65 7.58 -17.10
C TRP A 186 21.80 6.68 -16.63
N GLU A 187 21.70 6.24 -15.38
CA GLU A 187 22.52 5.20 -14.78
C GLU A 187 21.71 3.89 -14.76
N GLU A 188 22.32 2.79 -15.19
CA GLU A 188 21.71 1.45 -15.11
C GLU A 188 21.61 0.99 -13.64
N SER A 189 20.47 0.39 -13.27
CA SER A 189 20.30 -0.21 -11.95
C SER A 189 20.82 -1.64 -11.92
N GLN A 190 21.25 -2.09 -10.73
CA GLN A 190 21.51 -3.51 -10.50
C GLN A 190 20.22 -4.36 -10.58
N ILE A 191 19.05 -3.75 -10.44
CA ILE A 191 17.77 -4.41 -10.66
C ILE A 191 17.48 -4.40 -12.16
N LYS A 192 17.55 -5.59 -12.79
CA LYS A 192 17.33 -5.76 -14.24
C LYS A 192 16.05 -5.08 -14.73
N GLY A 193 16.18 -4.27 -15.78
CA GLY A 193 15.08 -3.56 -16.43
C GLY A 193 14.68 -2.25 -15.74
N TYR A 194 15.56 -1.71 -14.89
CA TYR A 194 15.41 -0.39 -14.27
C TYR A 194 16.63 0.48 -14.59
N LYS A 195 16.36 1.76 -14.87
CA LYS A 195 17.39 2.80 -14.96
C LYS A 195 16.99 3.99 -14.11
N MET A 196 17.98 4.76 -13.67
CA MET A 196 17.84 5.82 -12.68
C MET A 196 18.50 7.10 -13.19
N ALA A 197 17.95 8.25 -12.82
CA ALA A 197 18.57 9.56 -13.02
C ALA A 197 18.31 10.42 -11.78
N GLU A 198 19.16 11.42 -11.55
CA GLU A 198 19.10 12.24 -10.35
C GLU A 198 18.63 13.66 -10.66
N ARG A 199 17.80 14.21 -9.78
CA ARG A 199 17.40 15.62 -9.79
C ARG A 199 17.39 16.16 -8.37
N GLU A 200 17.70 17.43 -8.22
CA GLU A 200 17.48 18.15 -6.97
C GLU A 200 16.08 18.75 -6.97
N SER A 201 15.47 18.89 -5.80
CA SER A 201 14.19 19.60 -5.62
C SER A 201 14.10 20.22 -4.24
N GLU A 202 13.30 21.27 -4.11
CA GLU A 202 12.94 21.87 -2.84
C GLU A 202 11.41 21.98 -2.72
N TYR A 203 10.81 21.07 -1.97
CA TYR A 203 9.36 21.01 -1.76
C TYR A 203 9.03 20.92 -0.27
N GLY A 204 8.01 21.65 0.18
CA GLY A 204 7.69 21.77 1.61
C GLY A 204 8.78 22.47 2.44
N GLY A 205 9.63 23.28 1.80
CA GLY A 205 10.77 23.95 2.44
C GLY A 205 11.87 22.99 2.90
N ILE A 206 12.02 21.86 2.19
CA ILE A 206 13.04 20.84 2.46
C ILE A 206 13.75 20.54 1.15
N LYS A 207 15.09 20.60 1.18
CA LYS A 207 15.94 20.13 0.10
C LYS A 207 15.85 18.62 -0.01
N GLN A 208 15.69 18.13 -1.23
CA GLN A 208 15.44 16.74 -1.55
C GLN A 208 16.29 16.31 -2.73
N ARG A 209 16.75 15.07 -2.66
CA ARG A 209 17.25 14.36 -3.83
C ARG A 209 16.13 13.51 -4.40
N TRP A 210 15.87 13.69 -5.68
CA TRP A 210 14.90 12.93 -6.46
C TRP A 210 15.63 11.94 -7.34
N VAL A 211 15.32 10.66 -7.16
CA VAL A 211 15.74 9.58 -8.05
C VAL A 211 14.58 9.31 -9.00
N VAL A 212 14.73 9.73 -10.26
CA VAL A 212 13.79 9.38 -11.33
C VAL A 212 14.13 7.98 -11.81
N VAL A 213 13.14 7.10 -11.81
CA VAL A 213 13.30 5.68 -12.13
C VAL A 213 12.44 5.34 -13.33
N GLU A 214 13.02 4.73 -14.36
CA GLU A 214 12.27 4.15 -15.49
C GLU A 214 12.28 2.61 -15.38
N SER A 215 11.09 2.00 -15.37
CA SER A 215 10.93 0.55 -15.39
C SER A 215 10.47 0.10 -16.77
N GLU A 216 11.26 -0.76 -17.41
CA GLU A 216 10.99 -1.27 -18.75
C GLU A 216 9.66 -2.05 -18.81
N ALA A 217 9.41 -2.90 -17.82
CA ALA A 217 8.18 -3.67 -17.72
C ALA A 217 6.94 -2.77 -17.56
N ARG A 218 7.03 -1.75 -16.70
CA ARG A 218 5.93 -0.78 -16.51
C ARG A 218 5.73 0.09 -17.75
N LYS A 219 6.81 0.46 -18.44
CA LYS A 219 6.78 1.22 -19.70
C LYS A 219 6.01 0.46 -20.77
N LYS A 220 6.38 -0.81 -21.03
CA LYS A 220 5.69 -1.70 -21.98
C LYS A 220 4.19 -1.82 -21.66
N ALA A 221 3.85 -2.12 -20.40
CA ALA A 221 2.46 -2.26 -19.98
C ALA A 221 1.66 -0.96 -20.12
N ARG A 222 2.26 0.18 -19.77
CA ARG A 222 1.61 1.49 -19.82
C ARG A 222 1.43 2.00 -21.25
N ILE A 223 2.41 1.78 -22.14
CA ILE A 223 2.30 2.11 -23.57
C ILE A 223 1.12 1.35 -24.19
N LYS A 224 1.04 0.03 -23.96
CA LYS A 224 -0.10 -0.79 -24.42
C LYS A 224 -1.45 -0.26 -23.90
N GLN A 225 -1.49 0.19 -22.64
CA GLN A 225 -2.68 0.81 -22.07
C GLN A 225 -3.00 2.14 -22.77
N ILE A 226 -2.02 2.99 -23.02
CA ILE A 226 -2.18 4.27 -23.72
C ILE A 226 -2.73 4.04 -25.13
N ASP A 227 -2.12 3.14 -25.91
CA ASP A 227 -2.55 2.83 -27.28
C ASP A 227 -4.02 2.37 -27.31
N LYS A 228 -4.41 1.47 -26.39
CA LYS A 228 -5.82 1.05 -26.25
C LYS A 228 -6.78 2.21 -25.90
N HIS A 229 -6.32 3.20 -25.12
CA HIS A 229 -7.13 4.38 -24.81
C HIS A 229 -7.24 5.35 -25.98
N ILE A 230 -6.18 5.46 -26.79
CA ILE A 230 -6.18 6.25 -28.02
C ILE A 230 -7.23 5.67 -28.97
N GLU A 231 -7.16 4.38 -29.30
CA GLU A 231 -8.11 3.71 -30.19
C GLU A 231 -9.57 3.88 -29.71
N LYS A 232 -9.83 3.62 -28.43
CA LYS A 232 -11.18 3.76 -27.85
C LYS A 232 -11.67 5.21 -27.85
N GLN A 233 -10.78 6.19 -27.68
CA GLN A 233 -11.15 7.59 -27.76
C GLN A 233 -11.41 8.01 -29.21
N GLU A 234 -10.65 7.49 -30.18
CA GLU A 234 -10.81 7.75 -31.61
C GLU A 234 -12.21 7.35 -32.09
N GLU A 235 -12.66 6.12 -31.78
CA GLU A 235 -14.01 5.64 -32.11
C GLU A 235 -15.11 6.56 -31.54
N LYS A 236 -14.97 6.95 -30.28
CA LYS A 236 -15.90 7.86 -29.59
C LYS A 236 -15.87 9.26 -30.18
N ALA A 237 -14.70 9.76 -30.53
CA ALA A 237 -14.50 11.07 -31.14
C ALA A 237 -15.19 11.12 -32.51
N GLN A 238 -14.94 10.14 -33.37
CA GLN A 238 -15.59 10.01 -34.67
C GLN A 238 -17.13 9.91 -34.54
N ALA A 239 -17.63 9.12 -33.58
CA ALA A 239 -19.07 9.03 -33.32
C ALA A 239 -19.67 10.38 -32.87
N SER A 240 -18.93 11.13 -32.06
CA SER A 240 -19.37 12.45 -31.57
C SER A 240 -19.36 13.51 -32.66
N VAL A 241 -18.35 13.50 -33.56
CA VAL A 241 -18.35 14.35 -34.76
C VAL A 241 -19.54 14.02 -35.67
N ARG A 242 -19.83 12.73 -35.91
CA ARG A 242 -21.03 12.32 -36.66
C ARG A 242 -22.32 12.82 -36.01
N LYS A 243 -22.38 12.85 -34.67
CA LYS A 243 -23.53 13.37 -33.92
C LYS A 243 -23.68 14.89 -34.06
N ILE A 244 -22.59 15.66 -33.90
CA ILE A 244 -22.60 17.12 -34.12
C ILE A 244 -22.98 17.44 -35.56
N TYR A 245 -22.46 16.71 -36.54
CA TYR A 245 -22.83 16.91 -37.94
C TYR A 245 -24.32 16.71 -38.19
N ARG A 246 -25.02 15.85 -37.44
CA ARG A 246 -26.49 15.69 -37.59
C ARG A 246 -27.30 16.82 -36.94
N GLN A 247 -26.67 17.64 -36.08
CA GLN A 247 -27.33 18.75 -35.41
C GLN A 247 -27.41 19.98 -36.32
N LEU A 248 -28.52 20.70 -36.22
CA LEU A 248 -28.75 21.97 -36.92
C LEU A 248 -28.65 23.11 -35.90
N PHE A 249 -27.68 23.99 -36.08
CA PHE A 249 -27.47 25.14 -35.21
C PHE A 249 -28.16 26.37 -35.80
N ALA A 250 -28.74 27.22 -34.96
CA ALA A 250 -29.38 28.46 -35.41
C ALA A 250 -28.37 29.54 -35.82
N CYS A 251 -27.14 29.46 -35.30
CA CYS A 251 -26.05 30.39 -35.55
C CYS A 251 -24.75 29.63 -35.85
N LYS A 252 -23.91 30.19 -36.72
CA LYS A 252 -22.57 29.67 -37.04
C LYS A 252 -21.68 29.63 -35.79
N ASP A 253 -21.72 30.67 -34.97
CA ASP A 253 -20.87 30.78 -33.76
C ASP A 253 -21.20 29.67 -32.76
N ASP A 254 -22.47 29.28 -32.63
CA ASP A 254 -22.88 28.19 -31.75
C ASP A 254 -22.38 26.84 -32.26
N ALA A 255 -22.40 26.63 -33.57
CA ALA A 255 -21.85 25.43 -34.21
C ALA A 255 -20.33 25.34 -33.96
N GLU A 256 -19.61 26.44 -34.16
CA GLU A 256 -18.16 26.51 -33.91
C GLU A 256 -17.81 26.31 -32.43
N LYS A 257 -18.58 26.91 -31.51
CA LYS A 257 -18.39 26.70 -30.07
C LYS A 257 -18.62 25.23 -29.70
N ALA A 258 -19.65 24.60 -30.25
CA ALA A 258 -19.96 23.19 -29.97
C ALA A 258 -18.83 22.25 -30.41
N ILE A 259 -18.31 22.42 -31.63
CA ILE A 259 -17.22 21.57 -32.13
C ILE A 259 -15.89 21.82 -31.41
N LYS A 260 -15.58 23.08 -31.04
CA LYS A 260 -14.39 23.41 -30.23
C LYS A 260 -14.47 22.84 -28.82
N THR A 261 -15.64 22.95 -28.17
CA THR A 261 -15.89 22.36 -26.84
C THR A 261 -15.72 20.85 -26.89
N LEU A 262 -16.23 20.21 -27.94
CA LEU A 262 -16.06 18.78 -28.15
C LEU A 262 -14.57 18.40 -28.34
N SER A 263 -13.84 19.11 -29.20
CA SER A 263 -12.39 18.91 -29.41
C SER A 263 -11.57 19.06 -28.12
N ASN A 264 -11.93 20.03 -27.27
CA ASN A 264 -11.24 20.27 -26.00
C ASN A 264 -11.55 19.22 -24.91
N SER A 265 -12.66 18.49 -25.04
CA SER A 265 -13.02 17.43 -24.10
C SER A 265 -12.14 16.17 -24.23
N TRP A 266 -11.42 16.03 -25.33
CA TRP A 266 -10.57 14.87 -25.59
C TRP A 266 -9.12 15.13 -25.21
N LYS A 267 -8.49 14.10 -24.65
CA LYS A 267 -7.09 14.15 -24.25
C LYS A 267 -6.13 13.93 -25.43
N TYR A 268 -6.32 12.85 -26.20
CA TYR A 268 -5.40 12.40 -27.24
C TYR A 268 -5.80 12.79 -28.66
N HIS A 269 -6.99 13.36 -28.84
CA HIS A 269 -7.50 13.75 -30.14
C HIS A 269 -7.89 15.22 -30.16
N GLN A 270 -7.93 15.77 -31.37
CA GLN A 270 -8.46 17.08 -31.67
C GLN A 270 -9.22 17.04 -32.98
N ILE A 271 -9.98 18.10 -33.25
CA ILE A 271 -10.64 18.31 -34.53
C ILE A 271 -9.84 19.34 -35.32
N LYS A 272 -9.38 18.96 -36.52
CA LYS A 272 -8.85 19.87 -37.54
C LYS A 272 -9.84 20.00 -38.71
N GLU A 273 -9.55 20.92 -39.61
CA GLU A 273 -10.31 21.11 -40.86
C GLU A 273 -11.82 21.25 -40.61
N ILE A 274 -12.17 22.23 -39.77
CA ILE A 274 -13.56 22.48 -39.40
C ILE A 274 -14.29 23.09 -40.60
N GLU A 275 -15.27 22.36 -41.14
CA GLU A 275 -16.16 22.83 -42.19
C GLU A 275 -17.53 23.18 -41.62
N CYS A 276 -18.00 24.40 -41.86
CA CYS A 276 -19.35 24.84 -41.53
C CYS A 276 -20.14 25.13 -42.82
N ARG A 277 -21.28 24.47 -42.99
CA ARG A 277 -22.16 24.62 -44.15
C ARG A 277 -23.50 25.19 -43.72
N GLU A 278 -23.97 26.19 -44.46
CA GLU A 278 -25.31 26.73 -44.29
C GLU A 278 -26.33 25.83 -45.00
N LYS A 279 -27.41 25.46 -44.30
CA LYS A 279 -28.50 24.64 -44.80
C LYS A 279 -29.82 25.38 -44.62
N ARG A 280 -30.49 25.64 -45.74
CA ARG A 280 -31.84 26.24 -45.75
C ARG A 280 -32.88 25.14 -45.60
N VAL A 281 -33.70 25.22 -44.56
CA VAL A 281 -34.78 24.27 -44.31
C VAL A 281 -36.13 24.97 -44.50
N LYS A 282 -36.98 24.42 -45.38
CA LYS A 282 -38.36 24.89 -45.54
C LYS A 282 -39.22 24.24 -44.46
N GLN A 283 -39.82 25.03 -43.56
CA GLN A 283 -40.84 24.53 -42.64
C GLN A 283 -42.22 24.58 -43.29
N THR A 284 -42.95 23.47 -43.20
CA THR A 284 -44.23 23.22 -43.87
C THR A 284 -45.38 24.11 -43.35
N VAL A 285 -45.20 24.80 -42.22
CA VAL A 285 -46.29 25.45 -41.48
C VAL A 285 -46.34 26.99 -41.67
N GLU A 286 -45.26 27.67 -42.03
CA GLU A 286 -45.24 29.16 -42.06
C GLU A 286 -44.64 29.83 -43.32
N LYS A 287 -44.23 29.09 -44.37
CA LYS A 287 -43.57 29.66 -45.58
C LYS A 287 -42.37 30.60 -45.31
N ARG A 288 -41.80 30.59 -44.10
CA ARG A 288 -40.58 31.35 -43.74
C ARG A 288 -39.35 30.45 -43.89
N GLN A 289 -38.32 30.94 -44.59
CA GLN A 289 -37.03 30.27 -44.68
C GLN A 289 -36.20 30.62 -43.45
N LYS A 290 -35.76 29.61 -42.69
CA LYS A 290 -34.72 29.77 -41.66
C LYS A 290 -33.43 29.11 -42.14
N ASN A 291 -32.33 29.82 -41.95
CA ASN A 291 -31.00 29.32 -42.21
C ASN A 291 -30.53 28.58 -40.95
N PHE A 292 -30.01 27.36 -41.14
CA PHE A 292 -29.35 26.59 -40.10
C PHE A 292 -27.91 26.31 -40.51
N TYR A 293 -27.06 26.02 -39.54
CA TYR A 293 -25.66 25.70 -39.76
C TYR A 293 -25.39 24.26 -39.37
N GLN A 294 -24.67 23.56 -40.22
CA GLN A 294 -24.21 22.20 -40.02
C GLN A 294 -22.68 22.21 -39.99
N ILE A 295 -22.06 21.54 -39.02
CA ILE A 295 -20.61 21.61 -38.82
C ILE A 295 -20.00 20.22 -38.71
N SER A 296 -18.83 20.04 -39.31
CA SER A 296 -18.02 18.83 -39.24
C SER A 296 -16.54 19.19 -39.14
N GLY A 297 -15.71 18.20 -38.85
CA GLY A 297 -14.26 18.32 -38.97
C GLY A 297 -13.60 16.94 -38.88
N GLN A 298 -12.32 16.90 -39.20
CA GLN A 298 -11.54 15.66 -39.16
C GLN A 298 -10.98 15.42 -37.76
N VAL A 299 -11.20 14.21 -37.24
CA VAL A 299 -10.56 13.77 -35.99
C VAL A 299 -9.11 13.42 -36.28
N GLU A 300 -8.19 14.02 -35.54
CA GLU A 300 -6.76 13.80 -35.65
C GLU A 300 -6.16 13.55 -34.25
N ARG A 301 -5.08 12.78 -34.20
CA ARG A 301 -4.32 12.54 -32.98
C ARG A 301 -3.48 13.76 -32.59
N ARG A 302 -3.39 14.03 -31.29
CA ARG A 302 -2.46 15.01 -30.71
C ARG A 302 -1.12 14.33 -30.43
N GLU A 303 -0.29 14.20 -31.47
CA GLU A 303 0.98 13.46 -31.37
C GLU A 303 1.87 13.96 -30.24
N SER A 304 2.00 15.28 -30.05
CA SER A 304 2.80 15.86 -28.95
C SER A 304 2.33 15.43 -27.55
N VAL A 305 1.01 15.29 -27.33
CA VAL A 305 0.45 14.82 -26.06
C VAL A 305 0.69 13.32 -25.88
N ILE A 306 0.58 12.54 -26.96
CA ILE A 306 0.80 11.09 -26.96
C ILE A 306 2.27 10.80 -26.67
N GLU A 307 3.20 11.46 -27.36
CA GLU A 307 4.64 11.34 -27.16
C GLU A 307 5.03 11.71 -25.72
N ALA A 308 4.55 12.85 -25.21
CA ALA A 308 4.80 13.25 -23.82
C ALA A 308 4.30 12.22 -22.80
N GLU A 309 3.15 11.58 -23.04
CA GLU A 309 2.63 10.50 -22.18
C GLU A 309 3.43 9.19 -22.33
N LYS A 310 3.90 8.87 -23.53
CA LYS A 310 4.76 7.71 -23.80
C LYS A 310 6.16 7.88 -23.18
N ILE A 311 6.71 9.08 -23.16
CA ILE A 311 7.97 9.39 -22.46
C ILE A 311 7.80 9.17 -20.95
N LYS A 312 6.68 9.61 -20.37
CA LYS A 312 6.36 9.39 -18.94
C LYS A 312 6.04 7.93 -18.62
N ALA A 313 5.78 7.09 -19.63
CA ALA A 313 5.35 5.72 -19.42
C ALA A 313 6.44 4.91 -18.70
N GLY A 314 6.08 4.30 -17.57
CA GLY A 314 6.99 3.51 -16.77
C GLY A 314 7.96 4.32 -15.89
N ARG A 315 7.91 5.66 -15.94
CA ARG A 315 8.69 6.54 -15.07
C ARG A 315 7.97 6.83 -13.76
N PHE A 316 8.72 6.93 -12.67
CA PHE A 316 8.25 7.43 -11.37
C PHE A 316 9.41 8.08 -10.62
N ILE A 317 9.12 8.91 -9.63
CA ILE A 317 10.14 9.64 -8.86
C ILE A 317 10.09 9.17 -7.41
N LEU A 318 11.26 8.87 -6.85
CA LEU A 318 11.49 8.64 -5.43
C LEU A 318 12.20 9.86 -4.86
N ALA A 319 11.65 10.46 -3.82
CA ALA A 319 12.27 11.56 -3.10
C ALA A 319 12.87 11.06 -1.79
N THR A 320 13.97 11.68 -1.39
CA THR A 320 14.58 11.52 -0.06
C THR A 320 15.16 12.84 0.43
N ASN A 321 15.24 13.02 1.75
CA ASN A 321 16.02 14.08 2.38
C ASN A 321 17.48 13.68 2.65
N ILE A 322 17.90 12.47 2.26
CA ILE A 322 19.30 12.05 2.30
C ILE A 322 19.99 12.61 1.04
N LEU A 323 20.73 13.71 1.20
CA LEU A 323 21.30 14.47 0.08
C LEU A 323 22.59 13.85 -0.46
N TYR A 324 23.40 13.25 0.40
CA TYR A 324 24.72 12.77 0.04
C TYR A 324 24.70 11.30 -0.39
N LYS A 325 25.35 10.98 -1.52
CA LYS A 325 25.44 9.60 -2.09
C LYS A 325 26.21 8.61 -1.21
N ASN A 326 27.12 9.10 -0.37
CA ASN A 326 27.86 8.27 0.57
C ASN A 326 27.00 7.76 1.75
N GLU A 327 25.89 8.44 2.07
CA GLU A 327 24.94 7.98 3.10
C GLU A 327 23.93 6.99 2.55
N ALA A 328 23.42 7.24 1.35
CA ALA A 328 22.58 6.31 0.59
C ALA A 328 22.77 6.58 -0.90
N SER A 329 23.08 5.56 -1.67
CA SER A 329 23.18 5.64 -3.12
C SER A 329 21.80 5.62 -3.79
N ASN A 330 21.73 6.00 -5.07
CA ASN A 330 20.49 5.92 -5.86
C ASN A 330 19.99 4.46 -5.97
N GLN A 331 20.92 3.52 -6.08
CA GLN A 331 20.64 2.09 -6.10
C GLN A 331 19.99 1.63 -4.79
N GLU A 332 20.55 2.00 -3.64
CA GLU A 332 19.98 1.66 -2.33
C GLU A 332 18.59 2.28 -2.15
N ILE A 333 18.38 3.54 -2.57
CA ILE A 333 17.06 4.17 -2.49
C ILE A 333 16.01 3.37 -3.26
N LEU A 334 16.37 2.91 -4.46
CA LEU A 334 15.48 2.09 -5.28
C LEU A 334 15.23 0.72 -4.63
N GLU A 335 16.26 0.07 -4.10
CA GLU A 335 16.14 -1.25 -3.43
C GLU A 335 15.25 -1.18 -2.19
N GLU A 336 15.49 -0.20 -1.31
CA GLU A 336 14.68 0.02 -0.10
C GLU A 336 13.22 0.28 -0.47
N TYR A 337 12.97 1.17 -1.44
CA TYR A 337 11.61 1.44 -1.91
C TYR A 337 10.94 0.21 -2.54
N LYS A 338 11.68 -0.59 -3.32
CA LYS A 338 11.16 -1.82 -3.91
C LYS A 338 10.90 -2.90 -2.86
N GLY A 339 11.65 -2.90 -1.77
CA GLY A 339 11.39 -3.69 -0.58
C GLY A 339 10.02 -3.40 0.05
N GLN A 340 9.53 -2.16 -0.03
CA GLN A 340 8.22 -1.74 0.48
C GLN A 340 7.04 -2.54 -0.10
N GLN A 341 7.14 -3.03 -1.35
CA GLN A 341 6.08 -3.87 -1.95
C GLN A 341 5.79 -5.16 -1.17
N SER A 342 6.65 -5.50 -0.22
CA SER A 342 6.49 -6.66 0.63
C SER A 342 5.48 -6.45 1.78
N ASN A 343 5.12 -5.21 2.14
CA ASN A 343 4.01 -4.91 3.07
C ASN A 343 2.68 -5.50 2.55
N GLU A 344 2.49 -5.51 1.22
CA GLU A 344 1.34 -6.17 0.59
C GLU A 344 1.24 -7.66 0.92
N ARG A 345 2.37 -8.35 1.18
CA ARG A 345 2.35 -9.76 1.61
C ARG A 345 1.84 -9.90 3.04
N GLY A 346 2.28 -9.01 3.94
CA GLY A 346 1.80 -8.95 5.32
C GLY A 346 0.29 -8.69 5.37
N PHE A 347 -0.19 -7.69 4.65
CA PHE A 347 -1.63 -7.42 4.55
C PHE A 347 -2.38 -8.57 3.87
N ARG A 348 -1.83 -9.20 2.84
CA ARG A 348 -2.46 -10.38 2.23
C ARG A 348 -2.59 -11.53 3.22
N PHE A 349 -1.61 -11.73 4.10
CA PHE A 349 -1.70 -12.72 5.18
C PHE A 349 -2.79 -12.35 6.18
N ILE A 350 -2.83 -11.09 6.63
CA ILE A 350 -3.87 -10.57 7.53
C ILE A 350 -5.25 -10.59 6.86
N LYS A 351 -5.37 -10.56 5.53
CA LYS A 351 -6.66 -10.66 4.84
C LYS A 351 -7.00 -12.07 4.38
N ASP A 352 -6.13 -13.05 4.62
CA ASP A 352 -6.33 -14.39 4.09
C ASP A 352 -7.50 -15.08 4.81
N PRO A 353 -8.51 -15.60 4.09
CA PRO A 353 -9.65 -16.26 4.72
C PRO A 353 -9.28 -17.44 5.62
N LEU A 354 -8.15 -18.11 5.38
CA LEU A 354 -7.66 -19.21 6.23
C LEU A 354 -7.11 -18.75 7.58
N PHE A 355 -6.77 -17.47 7.73
CA PHE A 355 -6.15 -16.91 8.94
C PHE A 355 -7.03 -15.87 9.63
N PHE A 356 -7.61 -14.96 8.85
CA PHE A 356 -8.39 -13.83 9.37
C PHE A 356 -9.89 -13.98 9.16
N THR A 357 -10.34 -15.06 8.51
CA THR A 357 -11.73 -15.40 8.20
C THR A 357 -12.30 -14.71 6.96
N SER A 358 -13.19 -15.42 6.28
CA SER A 358 -14.06 -14.91 5.22
C SER A 358 -15.03 -13.82 5.69
N SER A 359 -15.09 -13.53 7.00
CA SER A 359 -15.96 -12.50 7.60
C SER A 359 -15.65 -12.35 9.10
N VAL A 360 -15.18 -11.18 9.52
CA VAL A 360 -15.03 -10.81 10.94
C VAL A 360 -16.42 -10.75 11.57
N PHE A 361 -16.93 -11.87 12.10
CA PHE A 361 -18.22 -11.95 12.79
C PHE A 361 -18.15 -11.42 14.23
N VAL A 362 -17.62 -10.22 14.39
CA VAL A 362 -17.35 -9.64 15.70
C VAL A 362 -18.30 -8.49 15.92
N LYS A 363 -19.15 -8.58 16.95
CA LYS A 363 -20.22 -7.61 17.17
C LYS A 363 -19.77 -6.25 17.72
N ASN A 364 -18.52 -6.12 18.16
CA ASN A 364 -18.06 -4.96 18.93
C ASN A 364 -16.68 -4.45 18.46
N PRO A 365 -16.48 -3.14 18.21
CA PRO A 365 -15.20 -2.60 17.74
C PRO A 365 -13.97 -2.94 18.58
N GLN A 366 -14.07 -3.00 19.91
CA GLN A 366 -12.93 -3.36 20.77
C GLN A 366 -12.41 -4.78 20.51
N ARG A 367 -13.31 -5.70 20.14
CA ARG A 367 -12.91 -7.06 19.76
C ARG A 367 -12.27 -7.10 18.37
N VAL A 368 -12.65 -6.19 17.47
CA VAL A 368 -11.98 -6.01 16.18
C VAL A 368 -10.52 -5.58 16.40
N GLU A 369 -10.31 -4.59 17.28
CA GLU A 369 -8.95 -4.15 17.66
C GLU A 369 -8.12 -5.29 18.27
N ALA A 370 -8.72 -6.07 19.19
CA ALA A 370 -8.04 -7.20 19.82
C ALA A 370 -7.64 -8.29 18.82
N ILE A 371 -8.52 -8.66 17.88
CA ILE A 371 -8.19 -9.65 16.84
C ILE A 371 -7.10 -9.11 15.91
N ALA A 372 -7.20 -7.86 15.47
CA ALA A 372 -6.16 -7.25 14.64
C ALA A 372 -4.79 -7.26 15.35
N MET A 373 -4.77 -7.04 16.67
CA MET A 373 -3.56 -7.16 17.49
C MET A 373 -2.99 -8.58 17.49
N ILE A 374 -3.82 -9.59 17.76
CA ILE A 374 -3.42 -11.02 17.72
C ILE A 374 -2.85 -11.37 16.35
N MET A 375 -3.49 -10.87 15.29
CA MET A 375 -3.08 -11.13 13.91
C MET A 375 -1.75 -10.48 13.55
N GLY A 376 -1.45 -9.30 14.10
CA GLY A 376 -0.11 -8.70 14.02
C GLY A 376 0.97 -9.58 14.67
N LEU A 377 0.67 -10.20 15.82
CA LEU A 377 1.57 -11.14 16.49
C LEU A 377 1.73 -12.46 15.72
N CYS A 378 0.64 -12.99 15.15
CA CYS A 378 0.71 -14.16 14.27
C CYS A 378 1.60 -13.89 13.06
N LEU A 379 1.48 -12.70 12.44
CA LEU A 379 2.34 -12.30 11.33
C LEU A 379 3.81 -12.20 11.76
N LEU A 380 4.09 -11.66 12.96
CA LEU A 380 5.44 -11.63 13.54
C LEU A 380 6.04 -13.03 13.62
N VAL A 381 5.35 -13.96 14.27
CA VAL A 381 5.79 -15.35 14.44
C VAL A 381 6.01 -16.02 13.08
N TYR A 382 5.10 -15.77 12.14
CA TYR A 382 5.16 -16.37 10.81
C TYR A 382 6.36 -15.87 10.01
N ASN A 383 6.64 -14.56 10.01
CA ASN A 383 7.78 -13.99 9.30
C ASN A 383 9.11 -14.46 9.89
N LEU A 384 9.20 -14.55 11.22
CA LEU A 384 10.39 -15.06 11.90
C LEU A 384 10.61 -16.56 11.69
N ALA A 385 9.56 -17.38 11.77
CA ALA A 385 9.64 -18.81 11.47
C ALA A 385 10.06 -19.04 10.01
N GLN A 386 9.56 -18.24 9.07
CA GLN A 386 9.96 -18.29 7.67
C GLN A 386 11.42 -17.90 7.48
N ARG A 387 11.88 -16.86 8.17
CA ARG A 387 13.28 -16.44 8.17
C ARG A 387 14.17 -17.57 8.67
N LYS A 388 13.88 -18.11 9.85
CA LYS A 388 14.63 -19.20 10.47
C LYS A 388 14.73 -20.41 9.53
N LEU A 389 13.60 -20.90 9.03
CA LEU A 389 13.58 -22.05 8.14
C LEU A 389 14.43 -21.83 6.88
N ARG A 390 14.36 -20.64 6.28
CA ARG A 390 15.14 -20.32 5.08
C ARG A 390 16.64 -20.23 5.37
N GLN A 391 17.02 -19.69 6.52
CA GLN A 391 18.42 -19.63 6.95
C GLN A 391 18.98 -21.03 7.19
N GLU A 392 18.25 -21.88 7.90
CA GLU A 392 18.64 -23.27 8.17
C GLU A 392 18.75 -24.10 6.88
N LEU A 393 17.80 -23.96 5.94
CA LEU A 393 17.88 -24.60 4.62
C LEU A 393 19.08 -24.11 3.81
N ALA A 394 19.36 -22.80 3.83
CA ALA A 394 20.52 -22.25 3.14
C ALA A 394 21.85 -22.73 3.75
N ALA A 395 21.95 -22.78 5.08
CA ALA A 395 23.12 -23.27 5.80
C ALA A 395 23.38 -24.76 5.53
N ALA A 396 22.32 -25.57 5.46
CA ALA A 396 22.42 -26.98 5.11
C ALA A 396 22.59 -27.24 3.60
N ASN A 397 22.44 -26.22 2.75
CA ASN A 397 22.32 -26.35 1.29
C ASN A 397 21.20 -27.33 0.87
N GLU A 398 20.10 -27.33 1.63
CA GLU A 398 18.94 -28.20 1.45
C GLU A 398 17.72 -27.40 0.95
N ALA A 399 16.70 -28.10 0.46
CA ALA A 399 15.50 -27.49 -0.10
C ALA A 399 14.27 -28.37 0.14
N VAL A 400 13.11 -27.73 0.21
CA VAL A 400 11.82 -28.41 0.40
C VAL A 400 10.96 -28.28 -0.84
N LYS A 401 10.00 -29.18 -1.04
CA LYS A 401 9.08 -29.07 -2.18
C LYS A 401 8.12 -27.90 -1.99
N ASN A 402 7.81 -27.18 -3.06
CA ASN A 402 6.77 -26.17 -3.11
C ASN A 402 5.40 -26.78 -3.52
N GLN A 403 4.38 -25.94 -3.68
CA GLN A 403 3.03 -26.33 -4.10
C GLN A 403 2.97 -27.10 -5.43
N VAL A 404 3.92 -26.85 -6.34
CA VAL A 404 4.05 -27.56 -7.62
C VAL A 404 5.09 -28.69 -7.58
N LYS A 405 5.43 -29.16 -6.38
CA LYS A 405 6.37 -30.25 -6.09
C LYS A 405 7.82 -30.01 -6.54
N LYS A 406 8.20 -28.77 -6.86
CA LYS A 406 9.58 -28.39 -7.18
C LYS A 406 10.33 -27.98 -5.91
N LEU A 407 11.61 -28.33 -5.82
CA LEU A 407 12.46 -27.94 -4.70
C LEU A 407 12.67 -26.41 -4.66
N THR A 408 12.64 -25.86 -3.46
CA THR A 408 12.92 -24.45 -3.19
C THR A 408 13.60 -24.26 -1.84
N GLY A 409 14.66 -23.45 -1.81
CA GLY A 409 15.28 -22.96 -0.57
C GLY A 409 14.54 -21.76 0.04
N ARG A 410 13.45 -21.29 -0.59
CA ARG A 410 12.67 -20.13 -0.12
C ARG A 410 11.20 -20.48 0.11
N PRO A 411 10.88 -21.53 0.91
CA PRO A 411 9.49 -21.86 1.21
C PRO A 411 8.77 -20.74 1.98
N THR A 412 7.45 -20.77 1.99
CA THR A 412 6.63 -19.92 2.88
C THR A 412 6.12 -20.76 4.04
N MET A 413 6.00 -20.17 5.24
CA MET A 413 5.54 -20.95 6.41
C MET A 413 4.11 -21.46 6.29
N ARG A 414 3.28 -20.84 5.46
CA ARG A 414 1.90 -21.23 5.15
C ARG A 414 1.93 -22.53 4.39
N TRP A 415 2.79 -22.61 3.39
CA TRP A 415 2.97 -23.85 2.66
C TRP A 415 3.47 -24.95 3.59
N ILE A 416 4.43 -24.64 4.46
CA ILE A 416 4.90 -25.61 5.47
C ILE A 416 3.75 -26.06 6.38
N PHE A 417 2.95 -25.17 6.94
CA PHE A 417 1.80 -25.55 7.76
C PHE A 417 0.75 -26.37 6.98
N GLN A 418 0.53 -26.07 5.70
CA GLN A 418 -0.31 -26.90 4.83
C GLN A 418 0.28 -28.32 4.66
N MET A 419 1.59 -28.45 4.52
CA MET A 419 2.26 -29.76 4.47
C MET A 419 2.06 -30.57 5.75
N PHE A 420 1.86 -29.93 6.90
CA PHE A 420 1.62 -30.56 8.20
C PHE A 420 0.14 -30.74 8.56
N GLN A 421 -0.78 -30.45 7.64
CA GLN A 421 -2.19 -30.80 7.83
C GLN A 421 -2.37 -32.31 7.98
N ALA A 422 -3.31 -32.71 8.83
CA ALA A 422 -3.60 -34.11 9.17
C ALA A 422 -2.42 -34.87 9.80
N VAL A 423 -1.54 -34.17 10.54
CA VAL A 423 -0.65 -34.80 11.53
C VAL A 423 -1.42 -34.87 12.85
N HIS A 424 -1.54 -36.07 13.43
CA HIS A 424 -2.35 -36.30 14.62
C HIS A 424 -1.52 -36.96 15.71
N LEU A 425 -1.66 -36.48 16.95
CA LEU A 425 -1.20 -37.20 18.13
C LEU A 425 -2.26 -38.25 18.49
N VAL A 426 -1.88 -39.52 18.46
CA VAL A 426 -2.75 -40.64 18.82
C VAL A 426 -2.20 -41.34 20.05
N THR A 427 -3.08 -41.87 20.89
CA THR A 427 -2.69 -42.68 22.05
C THR A 427 -3.16 -44.11 21.83
N VAL A 428 -2.22 -45.05 21.83
CA VAL A 428 -2.49 -46.48 21.65
C VAL A 428 -1.89 -47.21 22.85
N GLU A 429 -2.71 -47.94 23.59
CA GLU A 429 -2.29 -48.69 24.78
C GLU A 429 -1.58 -47.83 25.85
N GLY A 430 -1.93 -46.54 25.94
CA GLY A 430 -1.34 -45.59 26.89
C GLY A 430 -0.10 -44.86 26.36
N GLU A 431 0.48 -45.32 25.26
CA GLU A 431 1.64 -44.71 24.59
C GLU A 431 1.22 -43.70 23.52
N LYS A 432 1.97 -42.59 23.42
CA LYS A 432 1.68 -41.50 22.48
C LYS A 432 2.49 -41.65 21.20
N TYR A 433 1.82 -41.52 20.05
CA TYR A 433 2.42 -41.58 18.72
C TYR A 433 1.99 -40.42 17.85
N VAL A 434 2.84 -40.01 16.93
CA VAL A 434 2.50 -39.01 15.90
C VAL A 434 2.21 -39.72 14.58
N ASN A 435 0.95 -39.75 14.19
CA ASN A 435 0.52 -40.32 12.92
C ASN A 435 0.82 -39.37 11.74
N ASN A 436 1.00 -39.95 10.55
CA ASN A 436 1.22 -39.26 9.28
C ASN A 436 2.53 -38.44 9.24
N LEU A 437 3.53 -38.79 10.04
CA LEU A 437 4.82 -38.10 10.05
C LEU A 437 5.77 -38.65 8.98
N THR A 438 5.52 -38.30 7.72
CA THR A 438 6.31 -38.77 6.56
C THR A 438 7.77 -38.30 6.61
N SER A 439 8.66 -38.97 5.87
CA SER A 439 10.09 -38.57 5.77
C SER A 439 10.28 -37.12 5.32
N GLU A 440 9.39 -36.62 4.45
CA GLU A 440 9.40 -35.22 4.02
C GLU A 440 9.06 -34.25 5.16
N ARG A 441 8.09 -34.61 6.02
CA ARG A 441 7.75 -33.81 7.22
C ARG A 441 8.87 -33.87 8.26
N GLN A 442 9.47 -35.04 8.47
CA GLN A 442 10.62 -35.20 9.37
C GLN A 442 11.82 -34.36 8.90
N HIS A 443 12.11 -34.35 7.59
CA HIS A 443 13.15 -33.52 7.01
C HIS A 443 12.90 -32.02 7.29
N ILE A 444 11.67 -31.53 7.11
CA ILE A 444 11.33 -30.14 7.45
C ILE A 444 11.54 -29.85 8.94
N LEU A 445 11.14 -30.76 9.83
CA LEU A 445 11.27 -30.57 11.28
C LEU A 445 12.71 -30.40 11.73
N LYS A 446 13.69 -31.02 11.04
CA LYS A 446 15.12 -30.82 11.33
C LYS A 446 15.53 -29.35 11.26
N HIS A 447 14.93 -28.58 10.36
CA HIS A 447 15.23 -27.15 10.17
C HIS A 447 14.39 -26.20 11.03
N LEU A 448 13.38 -26.68 11.75
CA LEU A 448 12.56 -25.84 12.64
C LEU A 448 13.15 -25.75 14.06
N GLY A 449 14.08 -26.65 14.38
CA GLY A 449 14.86 -26.67 15.63
C GLY A 449 14.30 -27.62 16.69
N LYS A 450 15.08 -27.78 17.77
CA LYS A 450 14.86 -28.79 18.83
C LYS A 450 13.44 -28.76 19.41
N TYR A 451 12.98 -27.60 19.90
CA TYR A 451 11.67 -27.49 20.53
C TYR A 451 10.52 -27.88 19.60
N CYS A 452 10.61 -27.56 18.30
CA CYS A 452 9.61 -27.99 17.34
C CYS A 452 9.59 -29.51 17.20
N ARG A 453 10.76 -30.16 17.17
CA ARG A 453 10.87 -31.63 17.08
C ARG A 453 10.26 -32.34 18.28
N GLU A 454 10.46 -31.80 19.48
CA GLU A 454 9.89 -32.34 20.73
C GLU A 454 8.35 -32.38 20.70
N TYR A 455 7.69 -31.38 20.10
CA TYR A 455 6.23 -31.40 19.90
C TYR A 455 5.75 -32.56 19.02
N TYR A 456 6.61 -33.09 18.15
CA TYR A 456 6.32 -34.25 17.29
C TYR A 456 6.94 -35.55 17.82
N LEU A 457 7.32 -35.59 19.11
CA LEU A 457 7.94 -36.74 19.76
C LEU A 457 9.23 -37.24 19.06
N ILE A 458 9.91 -36.35 18.33
CA ILE A 458 11.24 -36.63 17.77
C ILE A 458 12.27 -36.16 18.79
N ILE A 459 12.80 -37.11 19.56
CA ILE A 459 13.91 -36.89 20.49
C ILE A 459 15.18 -37.30 19.76
N GLU A 460 16.14 -36.39 19.61
CA GLU A 460 17.48 -36.79 19.21
C GLU A 460 18.19 -37.34 20.45
N ASP A 461 18.62 -38.60 20.38
CA ASP A 461 19.64 -39.11 21.28
C ASP A 461 20.92 -38.26 21.07
N GLY A 462 21.42 -37.69 22.17
CA GLY A 462 22.45 -36.65 22.17
C GLY A 462 23.79 -37.04 21.57
#